data_AF-A0A139DHK5-F1
#
_entry.id   AF-A0A139DHK5-F1
#
_cell.length_a   1.000
_cell.length_b   1.000
_cell.length_c   1.000
_cell.angle_alpha   90.00
_cell.angle_beta   90.00
_cell.angle_gamma   90.00
#
_symmetry.space_group_name_H-M   'P 1'
#
loop_
_entity.id
_entity.type
_entity.pdbx_description
1 polymer ?
#
loop_
_entity_poly.entity_id
_entity_poly.type
_entity_poly.pdbx_seq_one_letter_code
_entity_poly.pdbx_strand_id
1 'polypeptide(L)'
;AGQLRLKMLAVCAGSEPRMDSVVETLLQQLAEDRDDGIRLIERCGLGSFLWEQLTRFYGYEASEPSLRDFVIELFKSCYAMGTDGDVKLTGDALVFLKRWKDSRQFEQGFETLSAECAEVLGIEQDLGKRDFRDLVELDYFRLIDQKIISDLVRAVVGRTVTSGDVALWVRQRRQGHWYGEFRHLYEAIEFAARFVQMLGEARLTMDSLSDGVQRYSRSWFQLDQLYRKFTYHVRMSGQASLMGDLSEQVENLYSNNYLLKLGDGFQVHVDAAPRWEAYPVVQQKAFFEHWVRPYLRKDKRICVIISDAMRYEIGDELLGLIRQEDRYSAELEPALSTLPSYTQLGMAAGDRRQRYRNGTGGWPKLTGHGQPYQNPAGRLGWSGPGRQGGGFYAAQPGRQP
;
A
#
# COMPACT_ATOMS: atom_id res chain seq x y z
N ALA A 1 -3.16 6.78 54.07
CA ALA A 1 -2.78 5.36 53.94
C ALA A 1 -2.72 4.88 52.47
N GLY A 2 -3.78 5.08 51.66
CA GLY A 2 -3.83 4.58 50.27
C GLY A 2 -2.73 5.08 49.33
N GLN A 3 -2.36 6.37 49.40
CA GLN A 3 -1.27 6.92 48.57
C GLN A 3 0.11 6.30 48.87
N LEU A 4 0.37 5.92 50.14
CA LEU A 4 1.62 5.27 50.50
C LEU A 4 1.65 3.84 49.94
N ARG A 5 0.55 3.09 50.10
CA ARG A 5 0.43 1.73 49.56
C ARG A 5 0.53 1.70 48.03
N LEU A 6 -0.01 2.70 47.33
CA LEU A 6 0.14 2.85 45.88
C LEU A 6 1.60 3.08 45.47
N LYS A 7 2.33 3.94 46.20
CA LYS A 7 3.78 4.12 45.97
C LYS A 7 4.55 2.83 46.22
N MET A 8 4.17 2.06 47.24
CA MET A 8 4.80 0.76 47.51
C MET A 8 4.50 -0.27 46.40
N LEU A 9 3.27 -0.31 45.88
CA LEU A 9 2.92 -1.15 44.72
C LEU A 9 3.79 -0.79 43.50
N ALA A 10 3.95 0.50 43.21
CA ALA A 10 4.77 0.97 42.10
C ALA A 10 6.24 0.60 42.25
N VAL A 11 6.79 0.67 43.47
CA VAL A 11 8.15 0.17 43.73
C VAL A 11 8.25 -1.34 43.51
N CYS A 12 7.24 -2.11 43.91
CA CYS A 12 7.24 -3.56 43.70
C CYS A 12 7.14 -3.94 42.22
N ALA A 13 6.32 -3.22 41.44
CA ALA A 13 6.17 -3.43 40.01
C ALA A 13 7.33 -2.85 39.18
N GLY A 14 8.07 -1.87 39.71
CA GLY A 14 9.10 -1.14 38.99
C GLY A 14 8.55 -0.01 38.10
N SER A 15 7.45 0.61 38.51
CA SER A 15 6.69 1.59 37.71
C SER A 15 6.52 2.94 38.41
N GLU A 16 5.90 3.90 37.71
CA GLU A 16 5.43 5.14 38.33
C GLU A 16 4.27 4.90 39.31
N PRO A 17 4.08 5.74 40.36
CA PRO A 17 3.03 5.59 41.36
C PRO A 17 1.63 5.97 40.85
N ARG A 18 1.20 5.30 39.78
CA ARG A 18 -0.12 5.38 39.13
C ARG A 18 -0.62 3.97 38.87
N MET A 19 -1.92 3.73 39.09
CA MET A 19 -2.49 2.39 38.94
C MET A 19 -2.29 1.84 37.53
N ASP A 20 -2.62 2.63 36.49
CA ASP A 20 -2.40 2.22 35.09
C ASP A 20 -0.94 1.78 34.85
N SER A 21 0.03 2.55 35.32
CA SER A 21 1.45 2.24 35.12
C SER A 21 1.92 0.99 35.89
N VAL A 22 1.34 0.73 37.06
CA VAL A 22 1.53 -0.53 37.78
C VAL A 22 0.98 -1.69 36.95
N VAL A 23 -0.27 -1.59 36.47
CA VAL A 23 -0.93 -2.65 35.71
C VAL A 23 -0.23 -2.90 34.36
N GLU A 24 0.10 -1.85 33.60
CA GLU A 24 0.89 -1.93 32.36
C GLU A 24 2.20 -2.72 32.57
N THR A 25 2.92 -2.42 33.65
CA THR A 25 4.21 -3.08 33.95
C THR A 25 4.02 -4.53 34.38
N LEU A 26 2.97 -4.83 35.17
CA LEU A 26 2.65 -6.20 35.57
C LEU A 26 2.19 -7.04 34.38
N LEU A 27 1.41 -6.47 33.46
CA LEU A 27 1.00 -7.13 32.22
C LEU A 27 2.20 -7.35 31.29
N GLN A 28 3.13 -6.40 31.20
CA GLN A 28 4.37 -6.60 30.46
C GLN A 28 5.20 -7.77 31.02
N GLN A 29 5.31 -7.87 32.34
CA GLN A 29 5.98 -9.02 32.97
C GLN A 29 5.25 -10.32 32.65
N LEU A 30 3.91 -10.33 32.74
CA LEU A 30 3.10 -11.49 32.41
C LEU A 30 3.32 -11.96 30.96
N ALA A 31 3.37 -11.01 30.01
CA ALA A 31 3.65 -11.28 28.60
C ALA A 31 5.05 -11.85 28.33
N GLU A 32 5.99 -11.64 29.26
CA GLU A 32 7.35 -12.18 29.22
C GLU A 32 7.49 -13.47 30.04
N ASP A 33 6.38 -14.09 30.45
CA ASP A 33 6.32 -15.24 31.37
C ASP A 33 7.04 -14.97 32.71
N ARG A 34 7.01 -13.71 33.16
CA ARG A 34 7.56 -13.27 34.45
C ARG A 34 6.46 -12.88 35.42
N ASP A 35 6.72 -13.15 36.69
CA ASP A 35 5.82 -12.92 37.82
C ASP A 35 6.55 -12.21 38.98
N ASP A 36 7.70 -11.58 38.72
CA ASP A 36 8.54 -10.97 39.76
C ASP A 36 7.81 -9.87 40.54
N GLY A 37 7.10 -8.99 39.84
CA GLY A 37 6.35 -7.89 40.45
C GLY A 37 5.19 -8.39 41.30
N ILE A 38 4.40 -9.35 40.79
CA ILE A 38 3.26 -9.89 41.54
C ILE A 38 3.72 -10.69 42.77
N ARG A 39 4.78 -11.50 42.64
CA ARG A 39 5.38 -12.21 43.78
C ARG A 39 5.90 -11.25 44.85
N LEU A 40 6.51 -10.14 44.44
CA LEU A 40 6.99 -9.14 45.39
C LEU A 40 5.84 -8.42 46.10
N ILE A 41 4.77 -8.09 45.37
CA ILE A 41 3.54 -7.50 45.93
C ILE A 41 2.91 -8.42 46.99
N GLU A 42 2.83 -9.72 46.71
CA GLU A 42 2.31 -10.72 47.65
C GLU A 42 3.21 -10.85 48.88
N ARG A 43 4.53 -10.96 48.69
CA ARG A 43 5.50 -11.02 49.80
C ARG A 43 5.47 -9.79 50.70
N CYS A 44 5.15 -8.62 50.15
CA CYS A 44 4.99 -7.38 50.90
C CYS A 44 3.60 -7.21 51.55
N GLY A 45 2.69 -8.18 51.38
CA GLY A 45 1.34 -8.12 51.94
C GLY A 45 0.45 -7.07 51.27
N LEU A 46 0.75 -6.69 50.02
CA LEU A 46 0.02 -5.68 49.25
C LEU A 46 -0.98 -6.28 48.25
N GLY A 47 -1.08 -7.61 48.16
CA GLY A 47 -1.95 -8.30 47.20
C GLY A 47 -3.43 -7.92 47.35
N SER A 48 -3.99 -7.95 48.56
CA SER A 48 -5.38 -7.53 48.80
C SER A 48 -5.64 -6.09 48.35
N PHE A 49 -4.69 -5.20 48.61
CA PHE A 49 -4.79 -3.80 48.18
C PHE A 49 -4.76 -3.66 46.65
N LEU A 50 -3.91 -4.43 45.95
CA LEU A 50 -3.89 -4.45 44.48
C LEU A 50 -5.26 -4.82 43.91
N TRP A 51 -5.83 -5.93 44.37
CA TRP A 51 -7.12 -6.42 43.88
C TRP A 51 -8.27 -5.45 44.21
N GLU A 52 -8.29 -4.88 45.42
CA GLU A 52 -9.24 -3.81 45.77
C GLU A 52 -9.14 -2.60 44.83
N GLN A 53 -7.93 -2.22 44.40
CA GLN A 53 -7.78 -1.14 43.42
C GLN A 53 -8.26 -1.55 42.03
N LEU A 54 -7.96 -2.77 41.56
CA LEU A 54 -8.46 -3.27 40.27
C LEU A 54 -9.99 -3.34 40.24
N THR A 55 -10.63 -3.77 41.33
CA THR A 55 -12.09 -3.68 41.50
C THR A 55 -12.58 -2.23 41.45
N ARG A 56 -11.92 -1.33 42.19
CA ARG A 56 -12.35 0.07 42.27
C ARG A 56 -12.22 0.83 40.95
N PHE A 57 -11.12 0.64 40.21
CA PHE A 57 -10.84 1.40 38.99
C PHE A 57 -11.48 0.74 37.76
N TYR A 58 -11.42 -0.58 37.66
CA TYR A 58 -11.82 -1.29 36.44
C TYR A 58 -13.08 -2.15 36.62
N GLY A 59 -13.58 -2.32 37.84
CA GLY A 59 -14.74 -3.19 38.11
C GLY A 59 -14.41 -4.68 38.12
N TYR A 60 -13.14 -5.05 38.24
CA TYR A 60 -12.74 -6.46 38.24
C TYR A 60 -13.11 -7.16 39.55
N GLU A 61 -13.99 -8.16 39.46
CA GLU A 61 -14.43 -9.00 40.57
C GLU A 61 -14.22 -10.49 40.24
N ALA A 62 -13.44 -11.19 41.06
CA ALA A 62 -13.16 -12.62 40.91
C ALA A 62 -13.03 -13.29 42.28
N SER A 63 -13.43 -14.56 42.39
CA SER A 63 -13.27 -15.36 43.62
C SER A 63 -11.81 -15.70 43.91
N GLU A 64 -11.03 -15.97 42.86
CA GLU A 64 -9.60 -16.25 42.91
C GLU A 64 -8.89 -15.31 41.92
N PRO A 65 -8.62 -14.06 42.31
CA PRO A 65 -8.11 -13.05 41.38
C PRO A 65 -6.68 -13.39 40.92
N SER A 66 -6.43 -13.23 39.62
CA SER A 66 -5.11 -13.40 39.02
C SER A 66 -4.91 -12.42 37.87
N LEU A 67 -3.65 -12.11 37.55
CA LEU A 67 -3.36 -11.21 36.42
C LEU A 67 -3.81 -11.80 35.08
N ARG A 68 -3.74 -13.13 34.92
CA ARG A 68 -4.22 -13.84 33.73
C ARG A 68 -5.74 -13.73 33.58
N ASP A 69 -6.48 -13.95 34.66
CA ASP A 69 -7.93 -13.81 34.64
C ASP A 69 -8.35 -12.35 34.38
N PHE A 70 -7.67 -11.39 35.02
CA PHE A 70 -7.89 -9.97 34.77
C PHE A 70 -7.69 -9.58 33.30
N VAL A 71 -6.59 -10.00 32.65
CA VAL A 71 -6.35 -9.62 31.25
C VAL A 71 -7.34 -10.26 30.29
N ILE A 72 -7.73 -11.51 30.53
CA ILE A 72 -8.77 -12.20 29.75
C ILE A 72 -10.10 -11.45 29.87
N GLU A 73 -10.51 -11.11 31.10
CA GLU A 73 -11.75 -10.37 31.33
C GLU A 73 -11.67 -8.93 30.81
N LEU A 74 -10.50 -8.30 30.83
CA LEU A 74 -10.24 -6.99 30.22
C LEU A 74 -10.50 -7.00 28.71
N PHE A 75 -9.84 -7.90 27.98
CA PHE A 75 -10.04 -8.03 26.54
C PHE A 75 -11.48 -8.43 26.20
N LYS A 76 -12.06 -9.38 26.94
CA LYS A 76 -13.44 -9.84 26.75
C LYS A 76 -14.45 -8.71 26.94
N SER A 77 -14.39 -8.00 28.06
CA SER A 77 -15.31 -6.90 28.36
C SER A 77 -15.14 -5.73 27.39
N CYS A 78 -13.90 -5.36 27.03
CA CYS A 78 -13.67 -4.26 26.07
C CYS A 78 -14.13 -4.62 24.65
N TYR A 79 -13.93 -5.86 24.22
CA TYR A 79 -14.47 -6.35 22.95
C TYR A 79 -16.01 -6.42 22.98
N ALA A 80 -16.59 -6.88 24.09
CA ALA A 80 -18.03 -6.87 24.34
C ALA A 80 -18.62 -5.46 24.38
N MET A 81 -17.88 -4.43 24.80
CA MET A 81 -18.33 -3.03 24.74
C MET A 81 -18.42 -2.48 23.32
N GLY A 82 -17.57 -2.97 22.42
CA GLY A 82 -17.57 -2.62 21.00
C GLY A 82 -18.50 -3.48 20.16
N THR A 83 -19.14 -4.48 20.76
CA THR A 83 -20.03 -5.44 20.11
C THR A 83 -21.29 -5.65 20.96
N ASP A 84 -22.20 -6.56 20.59
CA ASP A 84 -23.39 -6.89 21.40
C ASP A 84 -23.08 -7.97 22.47
N GLY A 85 -22.14 -7.69 23.38
CA GLY A 85 -21.69 -8.64 24.41
C GLY A 85 -22.08 -8.28 25.86
N ASP A 86 -21.90 -9.23 26.77
CA ASP A 86 -22.04 -9.00 28.22
C ASP A 86 -20.79 -8.30 28.76
N VAL A 87 -20.97 -7.11 29.35
CA VAL A 87 -19.90 -6.23 29.80
C VAL A 87 -19.82 -6.26 31.32
N LYS A 88 -18.70 -6.74 31.86
CA LYS A 88 -18.49 -6.81 33.32
C LYS A 88 -17.64 -5.67 33.87
N LEU A 89 -16.71 -5.15 33.07
CA LEU A 89 -15.81 -4.07 33.50
C LEU A 89 -16.37 -2.68 33.23
N THR A 90 -15.79 -1.67 33.88
CA THR A 90 -16.20 -0.27 33.75
C THR A 90 -15.62 0.39 32.48
N GLY A 91 -16.16 1.55 32.09
CA GLY A 91 -15.63 2.35 30.97
C GLY A 91 -14.16 2.77 31.16
N ASP A 92 -13.68 2.88 32.40
CA ASP A 92 -12.28 3.18 32.71
C ASP A 92 -11.35 2.04 32.28
N ALA A 93 -11.82 0.79 32.28
CA ALA A 93 -11.06 -0.36 31.77
C ALA A 93 -10.84 -0.25 30.25
N LEU A 94 -11.83 0.25 29.51
CA LEU A 94 -11.71 0.51 28.08
C LEU A 94 -10.72 1.64 27.79
N VAL A 95 -10.75 2.71 28.58
CA VAL A 95 -9.78 3.82 28.47
C VAL A 95 -8.36 3.30 28.73
N PHE A 96 -8.19 2.47 29.76
CA PHE A 96 -6.93 1.81 30.05
C PHE A 96 -6.45 0.95 28.89
N LEU A 97 -7.29 0.07 28.34
CA LEU A 97 -6.92 -0.80 27.21
C LEU A 97 -6.47 0.01 25.99
N LYS A 98 -7.21 1.07 25.63
CA LYS A 98 -6.86 1.94 24.49
C LYS A 98 -5.51 2.61 24.70
N ARG A 99 -5.27 3.16 25.89
CA ARG A 99 -4.00 3.79 26.23
C ARG A 99 -2.84 2.79 26.24
N TRP A 100 -3.06 1.59 26.75
CA TRP A 100 -2.06 0.53 26.79
C TRP A 100 -1.69 0.07 25.38
N LYS A 101 -2.68 -0.15 24.50
CA LYS A 101 -2.50 -0.45 23.07
C LYS A 101 -1.67 0.61 22.35
N ASP A 102 -1.96 1.89 22.58
CA ASP A 102 -1.26 3.00 21.92
C ASP A 102 0.12 3.31 22.53
N SER A 103 0.54 2.57 23.57
CA SER A 103 1.80 2.78 24.26
C SER A 103 2.95 2.05 23.55
N ARG A 104 3.87 2.83 22.95
CA ARG A 104 5.12 2.30 22.35
C ARG A 104 6.00 1.51 23.32
N GLN A 105 5.92 1.79 24.62
CA GLN A 105 6.73 1.09 25.61
C GLN A 105 6.23 -0.33 25.86
N PHE A 106 4.91 -0.54 25.75
CA PHE A 106 4.24 -1.80 26.10
C PHE A 106 3.59 -2.49 24.91
N GLU A 107 3.88 -2.01 23.69
CA GLU A 107 3.35 -2.52 22.43
C GLU A 107 3.53 -4.04 22.33
N GLN A 108 4.74 -4.54 22.54
CA GLN A 108 5.01 -5.99 22.45
C GLN A 108 4.22 -6.79 23.51
N GLY A 109 4.10 -6.29 24.73
CA GLY A 109 3.32 -6.98 25.77
C GLY A 109 1.83 -7.02 25.46
N PHE A 110 1.30 -5.93 24.88
CA PHE A 110 -0.08 -5.87 24.39
C PHE A 110 -0.30 -6.89 23.27
N GLU A 111 0.58 -6.96 22.28
CA GLU A 111 0.44 -7.87 21.14
C GLU A 111 0.46 -9.34 21.56
N THR A 112 1.38 -9.72 22.47
CA THR A 112 1.46 -11.08 23.02
C THR A 112 0.17 -11.46 23.76
N LEU A 113 -0.27 -10.63 24.71
CA LEU A 113 -1.45 -10.92 25.52
C LEU A 113 -2.74 -10.85 24.71
N SER A 114 -2.82 -9.96 23.71
CA SER A 114 -3.92 -9.91 22.74
C SER A 114 -4.03 -11.22 21.96
N ALA A 115 -2.92 -11.78 21.49
CA ALA A 115 -2.90 -13.05 20.79
C ALA A 115 -3.34 -14.22 21.67
N GLU A 116 -2.82 -14.32 22.90
CA GLU A 116 -3.23 -15.35 23.86
C GLU A 116 -4.72 -15.25 24.23
N CYS A 117 -5.20 -14.03 24.51
CA CYS A 117 -6.60 -13.81 24.81
C CYS A 117 -7.49 -14.13 23.62
N ALA A 118 -7.04 -13.89 22.39
CA ALA A 118 -7.80 -14.24 21.19
C ALA A 118 -8.06 -15.75 21.08
N GLU A 119 -7.07 -16.58 21.43
CA GLU A 119 -7.20 -18.03 21.46
C GLU A 119 -8.15 -18.49 22.56
N VAL A 120 -7.95 -18.00 23.80
CA VAL A 120 -8.76 -18.40 24.96
C VAL A 120 -10.23 -18.01 24.79
N LEU A 121 -10.49 -16.83 24.22
CA LEU A 121 -11.85 -16.32 24.02
C LEU A 121 -12.52 -16.86 22.75
N GLY A 122 -11.80 -17.58 21.89
CA GLY A 122 -12.34 -18.08 20.62
C GLY A 122 -12.75 -16.95 19.66
N ILE A 123 -11.93 -15.89 19.60
CA ILE A 123 -12.23 -14.69 18.81
C ILE A 123 -12.36 -15.01 17.33
N GLU A 124 -11.58 -15.95 16.80
CA GLU A 124 -11.68 -16.37 15.39
C GLU A 124 -13.08 -16.91 15.03
N GLN A 125 -13.64 -17.77 15.88
CA GLN A 125 -14.97 -18.37 15.64
C GLN A 125 -16.10 -17.34 15.79
N ASP A 126 -15.94 -16.37 16.70
CA ASP A 126 -16.89 -15.27 16.87
C ASP A 126 -16.85 -14.31 15.67
N LEU A 127 -15.65 -13.87 15.25
CA LEU A 127 -15.46 -13.01 14.08
C LEU A 127 -16.05 -13.65 12.82
N GLY A 128 -15.94 -14.97 12.66
CA GLY A 128 -16.53 -15.69 11.53
C GLY A 128 -18.04 -15.49 11.34
N LYS A 129 -18.76 -15.13 12.40
CA LYS A 129 -20.22 -14.91 12.39
C LYS A 129 -20.61 -13.44 12.20
N ARG A 130 -19.65 -12.51 12.30
CA ARG A 130 -19.89 -11.06 12.28
C ARG A 130 -19.67 -10.46 10.90
N ASP A 131 -20.38 -9.36 10.64
CA ASP A 131 -20.10 -8.48 9.52
C ASP A 131 -18.89 -7.61 9.88
N PHE A 132 -17.96 -7.45 8.93
CA PHE A 132 -16.78 -6.61 9.14
C PHE A 132 -17.14 -5.14 9.42
N ARG A 133 -18.30 -4.66 8.98
CA ARG A 133 -18.78 -3.28 9.17
C ARG A 133 -18.91 -2.91 10.64
N ASP A 134 -19.29 -3.86 11.48
CA ASP A 134 -19.43 -3.68 12.92
C ASP A 134 -18.06 -3.72 13.64
N LEU A 135 -17.01 -4.15 12.92
CA LEU A 135 -15.66 -4.34 13.46
C LEU A 135 -14.69 -3.24 13.07
N VAL A 136 -15.06 -2.33 12.15
CA VAL A 136 -14.12 -1.37 11.54
C VAL A 136 -13.48 -0.45 12.58
N GLU A 137 -14.19 -0.13 13.66
CA GLU A 137 -13.69 0.71 14.76
C GLU A 137 -12.85 -0.04 15.79
N LEU A 138 -12.82 -1.38 15.74
CA LEU A 138 -12.13 -2.22 16.72
C LEU A 138 -10.75 -2.63 16.21
N ASP A 139 -9.73 -2.53 17.05
CA ASP A 139 -8.35 -2.91 16.70
C ASP A 139 -7.64 -3.63 17.86
N TYR A 140 -8.41 -4.25 18.76
CA TYR A 140 -7.88 -4.94 19.95
C TYR A 140 -7.18 -6.25 19.61
N PHE A 141 -7.57 -6.90 18.52
CA PHE A 141 -7.01 -8.17 18.07
C PHE A 141 -6.56 -8.08 16.63
N ARG A 142 -5.39 -8.63 16.33
CA ARG A 142 -4.85 -8.77 14.97
C ARG A 142 -5.81 -9.51 14.02
N LEU A 143 -6.59 -10.46 14.55
CA LEU A 143 -7.58 -11.23 13.78
C LEU A 143 -8.69 -10.34 13.18
N ILE A 144 -8.97 -9.19 13.79
CA ILE A 144 -9.99 -8.25 13.28
C ILE A 144 -9.56 -7.69 11.92
N ASP A 145 -8.32 -7.22 11.77
CA ASP A 145 -7.82 -6.74 10.49
C ASP A 145 -7.81 -7.85 9.43
N GLN A 146 -7.41 -9.06 9.80
CA GLN A 146 -7.46 -10.20 8.87
C GLN A 146 -8.88 -10.49 8.36
N LYS A 147 -9.87 -10.46 9.26
CA LYS A 147 -11.29 -10.61 8.91
C LYS A 147 -11.76 -9.49 7.99
N ILE A 148 -11.48 -8.22 8.35
CA ILE A 148 -11.87 -7.06 7.56
C ILE A 148 -11.26 -7.14 6.16
N ILE A 149 -9.97 -7.45 6.04
CA ILE A 149 -9.29 -7.55 4.73
C ILE A 149 -9.89 -8.67 3.90
N SER A 150 -10.07 -9.87 4.47
CA SER A 150 -10.68 -11.00 3.78
C SER A 150 -12.08 -10.67 3.26
N ASP A 151 -12.92 -10.04 4.09
CA ASP A 151 -14.28 -9.67 3.70
C ASP A 151 -14.30 -8.54 2.68
N LEU A 152 -13.45 -7.53 2.81
CA LEU A 152 -13.32 -6.45 1.83
C LEU A 152 -12.89 -6.99 0.47
N VAL A 153 -11.93 -7.93 0.42
CA VAL A 153 -11.56 -8.62 -0.82
C VAL A 153 -12.78 -9.27 -1.46
N ARG A 154 -13.53 -10.08 -0.70
CA ARG A 154 -14.76 -10.74 -1.21
C ARG A 154 -15.81 -9.73 -1.66
N ALA A 155 -15.99 -8.63 -0.93
CA ALA A 155 -16.96 -7.59 -1.25
C ALA A 155 -16.60 -6.84 -2.53
N VAL A 156 -15.32 -6.52 -2.75
CA VAL A 156 -14.84 -5.89 -3.98
C VAL A 156 -14.94 -6.84 -5.17
N VAL A 157 -14.51 -8.09 -5.01
CA VAL A 157 -14.63 -9.14 -6.06
C VAL A 157 -16.09 -9.35 -6.44
N GLY A 158 -16.98 -9.46 -5.44
CA GLY A 158 -18.42 -9.61 -5.62
C GLY A 158 -19.15 -8.33 -6.05
N ARG A 159 -18.45 -7.19 -6.10
CA ARG A 159 -19.00 -5.85 -6.42
C ARG A 159 -20.21 -5.47 -5.56
N THR A 160 -20.18 -5.85 -4.28
CA THR A 160 -21.26 -5.57 -3.32
C THR A 160 -21.07 -4.26 -2.56
N VAL A 161 -19.93 -3.60 -2.76
CA VAL A 161 -19.56 -2.32 -2.12
C VAL A 161 -19.02 -1.34 -3.16
N THR A 162 -19.17 -0.05 -2.90
CA THR A 162 -18.65 1.00 -3.80
C THR A 162 -17.18 1.31 -3.49
N SER A 163 -16.44 1.91 -4.43
CA SER A 163 -15.07 2.33 -4.14
C SER A 163 -15.00 3.43 -3.08
N GLY A 164 -16.07 4.23 -2.95
CA GLY A 164 -16.20 5.26 -1.90
C GLY A 164 -16.27 4.66 -0.51
N ASP A 165 -17.08 3.61 -0.32
CA ASP A 165 -17.18 2.91 0.96
C ASP A 165 -15.85 2.25 1.33
N VAL A 166 -15.20 1.59 0.37
CA VAL A 166 -13.87 0.99 0.55
C VAL A 166 -12.86 2.04 1.00
N ALA A 167 -12.82 3.21 0.35
CA ALA A 167 -11.91 4.29 0.73
C ALA A 167 -12.20 4.83 2.15
N LEU A 168 -13.47 4.87 2.56
CA LEU A 168 -13.86 5.27 3.91
C LEU A 168 -13.35 4.27 4.95
N TRP A 169 -13.60 2.98 4.77
CA TRP A 169 -13.17 1.94 5.70
C TRP A 169 -11.63 1.84 5.77
N VAL A 170 -10.94 1.89 4.62
CA VAL A 170 -9.46 1.91 4.59
C VAL A 170 -8.93 3.12 5.34
N ARG A 171 -9.53 4.31 5.17
CA ARG A 171 -9.13 5.52 5.91
C ARG A 171 -9.33 5.38 7.41
N GLN A 172 -10.41 4.76 7.86
CA GLN A 172 -10.64 4.49 9.29
C GLN A 172 -9.56 3.54 9.82
N ARG A 173 -9.27 2.45 9.08
CA ARG A 173 -8.24 1.48 9.48
C ARG A 173 -6.83 2.04 9.53
N ARG A 174 -6.50 3.09 8.76
CA ARG A 174 -5.17 3.77 8.81
C ARG A 174 -4.76 4.24 10.20
N GLN A 175 -5.71 4.42 11.12
CA GLN A 175 -5.47 4.87 12.50
C GLN A 175 -5.35 3.69 13.49
N GLY A 176 -5.65 2.46 13.06
CA GLY A 176 -5.62 1.29 13.93
C GLY A 176 -4.21 0.78 14.19
N HIS A 177 -4.05 0.10 15.33
CA HIS A 177 -2.78 -0.46 15.81
C HIS A 177 -2.07 -1.31 14.75
N TRP A 178 -2.81 -2.24 14.13
CA TRP A 178 -2.25 -3.23 13.20
C TRP A 178 -2.10 -2.74 11.76
N TYR A 179 -2.49 -1.49 11.44
CA TYR A 179 -2.43 -1.01 10.05
C TYR A 179 -1.02 -1.06 9.48
N GLY A 180 0.02 -0.83 10.29
CA GLY A 180 1.40 -0.94 9.85
C GLY A 180 1.73 -2.28 9.19
N GLU A 181 1.26 -3.38 9.80
CA GLU A 181 1.42 -4.74 9.29
C GLU A 181 0.62 -4.98 8.01
N PHE A 182 -0.64 -4.53 7.98
CA PHE A 182 -1.57 -4.82 6.89
C PHE A 182 -1.67 -3.73 5.81
N ARG A 183 -0.84 -2.68 5.90
CA ARG A 183 -0.89 -1.49 5.04
C ARG A 183 -0.99 -1.83 3.56
N HIS A 184 -0.14 -2.74 3.09
CA HIS A 184 -0.10 -3.09 1.68
C HIS A 184 -1.39 -3.77 1.20
N LEU A 185 -2.07 -4.53 2.07
CA LEU A 185 -3.32 -5.20 1.72
C LEU A 185 -4.46 -4.19 1.60
N TYR A 186 -4.58 -3.27 2.56
CA TYR A 186 -5.58 -2.21 2.52
C TYR A 186 -5.42 -1.29 1.30
N GLU A 187 -4.20 -0.85 1.01
CA GLU A 187 -3.93 -0.02 -0.17
C GLU A 187 -4.22 -0.77 -1.48
N ALA A 188 -3.88 -2.07 -1.56
CA ALA A 188 -4.23 -2.88 -2.73
C ALA A 188 -5.75 -2.93 -2.96
N ILE A 189 -6.53 -3.19 -1.91
CA ILE A 189 -8.00 -3.22 -1.99
C ILE A 189 -8.53 -1.87 -2.47
N GLU A 190 -8.04 -0.76 -1.92
CA GLU A 190 -8.46 0.59 -2.30
C GLU A 190 -8.19 0.87 -3.79
N PHE A 191 -6.97 0.55 -4.27
CA PHE A 191 -6.62 0.73 -5.69
C PHE A 191 -7.44 -0.17 -6.61
N ALA A 192 -7.67 -1.42 -6.23
CA ALA A 192 -8.49 -2.34 -7.01
C ALA A 192 -9.94 -1.86 -7.12
N ALA A 193 -10.56 -1.46 -6.01
CA ALA A 193 -11.94 -0.97 -6.01
C ALA A 193 -12.09 0.28 -6.91
N ARG A 194 -11.14 1.22 -6.82
CA ARG A 194 -11.10 2.40 -7.70
C ARG A 194 -10.89 2.02 -9.17
N PHE A 195 -10.02 1.05 -9.45
CA PHE A 195 -9.77 0.58 -10.81
C PHE A 195 -11.03 -0.02 -11.44
N VAL A 196 -11.70 -0.93 -10.73
CA VAL A 196 -12.93 -1.58 -11.22
C VAL A 196 -14.02 -0.55 -11.50
N GLN A 197 -14.23 0.41 -10.60
CA GLN A 197 -15.21 1.46 -10.81
C GLN A 197 -14.86 2.35 -12.02
N MET A 198 -13.63 2.88 -12.05
CA MET A 198 -13.20 3.78 -13.13
C MET A 198 -13.27 3.10 -14.50
N LEU A 199 -12.91 1.82 -14.58
CA LEU A 199 -13.00 1.06 -15.82
C LEU A 199 -14.44 0.82 -16.25
N GLY A 200 -15.35 0.59 -15.30
CA GLY A 200 -16.78 0.43 -15.58
C GLY A 200 -17.43 1.70 -16.14
N GLU A 201 -16.94 2.87 -15.73
CA GLU A 201 -17.41 4.19 -16.21
C GLU A 201 -16.69 4.65 -17.49
N ALA A 202 -15.51 4.10 -17.79
CA ALA A 202 -14.69 4.52 -18.90
C ALA A 202 -15.27 4.13 -20.27
N ARG A 203 -15.41 5.14 -21.15
CA ARG A 203 -15.67 4.94 -22.58
C ARG A 203 -14.35 4.93 -23.35
N LEU A 204 -13.86 3.74 -23.68
CA LEU A 204 -12.61 3.52 -24.42
C LEU A 204 -12.83 3.56 -25.94
N THR A 205 -13.36 4.68 -26.43
CA THR A 205 -13.58 4.92 -27.86
C THR A 205 -12.85 6.19 -28.27
N MET A 206 -12.34 6.21 -29.51
CA MET A 206 -11.63 7.36 -30.06
C MET A 206 -11.95 7.53 -31.55
N ASP A 207 -12.09 8.79 -31.97
CA ASP A 207 -12.46 9.12 -33.35
C ASP A 207 -11.23 9.33 -34.25
N SER A 208 -10.06 9.53 -33.66
CA SER A 208 -8.78 9.68 -34.36
C SER A 208 -7.60 9.36 -33.45
N LEU A 209 -6.41 9.24 -34.03
CA LEU A 209 -5.17 9.08 -33.26
C LEU A 209 -4.95 10.23 -32.26
N SER A 210 -5.22 11.47 -32.67
CA SER A 210 -5.08 12.66 -31.81
C SER A 210 -6.09 12.65 -30.66
N ASP A 211 -7.35 12.29 -30.94
CA ASP A 211 -8.38 12.12 -29.91
C ASP A 211 -7.99 11.03 -28.90
N GLY A 212 -7.48 9.89 -29.39
CA GLY A 212 -6.99 8.80 -28.54
C GLY A 212 -5.87 9.25 -27.59
N VAL A 213 -4.85 9.94 -28.09
CA VAL A 213 -3.77 10.47 -27.23
C VAL A 213 -4.29 11.49 -26.23
N GLN A 214 -5.18 12.38 -26.64
CA GLN A 214 -5.78 13.38 -25.76
C GLN A 214 -6.60 12.73 -24.64
N ARG A 215 -7.49 11.79 -24.97
CA ARG A 215 -8.28 11.03 -23.99
C ARG A 215 -7.38 10.24 -23.04
N TYR A 216 -6.33 9.61 -23.58
CA TYR A 216 -5.36 8.91 -22.74
C TYR A 216 -4.69 9.85 -21.74
N SER A 217 -4.18 10.99 -22.21
CA SER A 217 -3.49 11.99 -21.38
C SER A 217 -4.39 12.69 -20.36
N ARG A 218 -5.70 12.72 -20.58
CA ARG A 218 -6.67 13.36 -19.69
C ARG A 218 -7.23 12.44 -18.62
N SER A 219 -7.50 11.17 -18.96
CA SER A 219 -8.17 10.26 -18.01
C SER A 219 -7.71 8.81 -18.11
N TRP A 220 -7.49 8.24 -19.30
CA TRP A 220 -7.23 6.80 -19.37
C TRP A 220 -5.91 6.38 -18.73
N PHE A 221 -4.91 7.25 -18.66
CA PHE A 221 -3.66 6.97 -17.95
C PHE A 221 -3.87 6.60 -16.47
N GLN A 222 -4.97 7.08 -15.86
CA GLN A 222 -5.28 6.81 -14.45
C GLN A 222 -5.56 5.32 -14.20
N LEU A 223 -6.10 4.59 -15.20
CA LEU A 223 -6.29 3.14 -15.13
C LEU A 223 -4.95 2.40 -15.06
N ASP A 224 -3.94 2.83 -15.84
CA ASP A 224 -2.58 2.30 -15.74
C ASP A 224 -1.95 2.60 -14.37
N GLN A 225 -2.15 3.81 -13.82
CA GLN A 225 -1.65 4.15 -12.47
C GLN A 225 -2.26 3.24 -11.41
N LEU A 226 -3.58 3.09 -11.41
CA LEU A 226 -4.31 2.29 -10.42
C LEU A 226 -3.88 0.83 -10.49
N TYR A 227 -3.79 0.26 -11.69
CA TYR A 227 -3.31 -1.10 -11.91
C TYR A 227 -1.87 -1.28 -11.40
N ARG A 228 -0.93 -0.38 -11.78
CA ARG A 228 0.46 -0.46 -11.32
C ARG A 228 0.58 -0.39 -9.80
N LYS A 229 -0.17 0.50 -9.15
CA LYS A 229 -0.17 0.65 -7.69
C LYS A 229 -0.74 -0.58 -7.00
N PHE A 230 -1.86 -1.11 -7.51
CA PHE A 230 -2.42 -2.38 -7.06
C PHE A 230 -1.38 -3.50 -7.11
N THR A 231 -0.75 -3.73 -8.28
CA THR A 231 0.26 -4.78 -8.45
C THR A 231 1.46 -4.58 -7.52
N TYR A 232 1.91 -3.34 -7.30
CA TYR A 232 2.96 -3.03 -6.34
C TYR A 232 2.57 -3.46 -4.92
N HIS A 233 1.38 -3.06 -4.46
CA HIS A 233 0.92 -3.35 -3.11
C HIS A 233 0.66 -4.84 -2.87
N VAL A 234 0.10 -5.57 -3.85
CA VAL A 234 -0.05 -7.03 -3.77
C VAL A 234 1.32 -7.73 -3.67
N ARG A 235 2.33 -7.26 -4.42
CA ARG A 235 3.68 -7.83 -4.33
C ARG A 235 4.34 -7.56 -2.99
N MET A 236 4.16 -6.36 -2.45
CA MET A 236 4.76 -5.95 -1.18
C MET A 236 4.09 -6.59 0.04
N SER A 237 2.81 -6.97 -0.06
CA SER A 237 2.11 -7.62 1.06
C SER A 237 2.61 -9.05 1.33
N GLY A 238 3.19 -9.73 0.34
CA GLY A 238 3.63 -11.13 0.45
C GLY A 238 2.48 -12.15 0.59
N GLN A 239 1.22 -11.72 0.67
CA GLN A 239 0.04 -12.57 0.86
C GLN A 239 -0.72 -12.75 -0.45
N ALA A 240 -0.08 -13.40 -1.43
CA ALA A 240 -0.65 -13.59 -2.76
C ALA A 240 -1.94 -14.43 -2.74
N SER A 241 -2.09 -15.36 -1.79
CA SER A 241 -3.28 -16.22 -1.68
C SER A 241 -4.52 -15.45 -1.26
N LEU A 242 -4.41 -14.58 -0.25
CA LEU A 242 -5.53 -13.76 0.23
C LEU A 242 -6.06 -12.81 -0.85
N MET A 243 -5.17 -12.33 -1.72
CA MET A 243 -5.48 -11.42 -2.81
C MET A 243 -5.72 -12.14 -4.14
N GLY A 244 -5.76 -13.47 -4.17
CA GLY A 244 -5.78 -14.28 -5.40
C GLY A 244 -6.93 -13.90 -6.33
N ASP A 245 -8.16 -14.06 -5.87
CA ASP A 245 -9.38 -13.80 -6.64
C ASP A 245 -9.44 -12.34 -7.12
N LEU A 246 -9.05 -11.39 -6.27
CA LEU A 246 -9.00 -9.97 -6.61
C LEU A 246 -7.95 -9.68 -7.68
N SER A 247 -6.78 -10.29 -7.57
CA SER A 247 -5.69 -10.14 -8.54
C SER A 247 -6.07 -10.70 -9.89
N GLU A 248 -6.68 -11.89 -9.93
CA GLU A 248 -7.19 -12.49 -11.16
C GLU A 248 -8.26 -11.60 -11.81
N GLN A 249 -9.22 -11.09 -11.03
CA GLN A 249 -10.25 -10.20 -11.55
C GLN A 249 -9.65 -8.91 -12.13
N VAL A 250 -8.76 -8.24 -11.40
CA VAL A 250 -8.11 -7.00 -11.84
C VAL A 250 -7.26 -7.24 -13.08
N GLU A 251 -6.48 -8.32 -13.12
CA GLU A 251 -5.65 -8.70 -14.27
C GLU A 251 -6.50 -8.96 -15.52
N ASN A 252 -7.59 -9.71 -15.37
CA ASN A 252 -8.51 -10.00 -16.48
C ASN A 252 -9.17 -8.73 -17.01
N LEU A 253 -9.60 -7.83 -16.12
CA LEU A 253 -10.17 -6.53 -16.50
C LEU A 253 -9.12 -5.64 -17.17
N TYR A 254 -7.90 -5.61 -16.67
CA TYR A 254 -6.82 -4.81 -17.24
C TYR A 254 -6.41 -5.32 -18.63
N SER A 255 -6.17 -6.61 -18.78
CA SER A 255 -5.73 -7.20 -20.04
C SER A 255 -6.84 -7.16 -21.11
N ASN A 256 -8.05 -7.64 -20.79
CA ASN A 256 -9.10 -7.84 -21.79
C ASN A 256 -9.99 -6.62 -21.99
N ASN A 257 -10.25 -5.83 -20.94
CA ASN A 257 -11.22 -4.74 -21.01
C ASN A 257 -10.56 -3.37 -21.18
N TYR A 258 -9.28 -3.24 -20.83
CA TYR A 258 -8.53 -2.00 -20.97
C TYR A 258 -7.48 -2.10 -22.09
N LEU A 259 -6.45 -2.93 -21.93
CA LEU A 259 -5.33 -3.01 -22.86
C LEU A 259 -5.76 -3.46 -24.26
N LEU A 260 -6.53 -4.55 -24.36
CA LEU A 260 -6.99 -5.06 -25.65
C LEU A 260 -7.84 -4.02 -26.39
N LYS A 261 -8.81 -3.41 -25.71
CA LYS A 261 -9.69 -2.40 -26.31
C LYS A 261 -8.94 -1.16 -26.77
N LEU A 262 -7.99 -0.68 -25.96
CA LEU A 262 -7.13 0.43 -26.37
C LEU A 262 -6.24 0.04 -27.54
N GLY A 263 -5.63 -1.14 -27.50
CA GLY A 263 -4.80 -1.68 -28.57
C GLY A 263 -5.55 -1.73 -29.90
N ASP A 264 -6.71 -2.40 -29.92
CA ASP A 264 -7.56 -2.51 -31.11
C ASP A 264 -8.01 -1.13 -31.61
N GLY A 265 -8.42 -0.25 -30.70
CA GLY A 265 -8.86 1.10 -31.03
C GLY A 265 -7.75 1.94 -31.68
N PHE A 266 -6.53 1.92 -31.11
CA PHE A 266 -5.39 2.60 -31.71
C PHE A 266 -4.95 1.93 -33.03
N GLN A 267 -5.01 0.60 -33.13
CA GLN A 267 -4.56 -0.15 -34.31
C GLN A 267 -5.31 0.29 -35.58
N VAL A 268 -6.63 0.45 -35.51
CA VAL A 268 -7.45 0.94 -36.64
C VAL A 268 -6.96 2.29 -37.15
N HIS A 269 -6.64 3.22 -36.25
CA HIS A 269 -6.17 4.56 -36.60
C HIS A 269 -4.72 4.57 -37.06
N VAL A 270 -3.89 3.69 -36.51
CA VAL A 270 -2.48 3.50 -36.93
C VAL A 270 -2.42 2.98 -38.35
N ASP A 271 -3.21 1.95 -38.69
CA ASP A 271 -3.22 1.32 -40.01
C ASP A 271 -3.78 2.25 -41.09
N ALA A 272 -4.75 3.09 -40.73
CA ALA A 272 -5.33 4.08 -41.63
C ALA A 272 -4.46 5.35 -41.80
N ALA A 273 -3.45 5.57 -40.95
CA ALA A 273 -2.69 6.81 -40.92
C ALA A 273 -1.69 6.89 -42.09
N PRO A 274 -1.84 7.84 -43.04
CA PRO A 274 -0.88 8.01 -44.13
C PRO A 274 0.46 8.58 -43.65
N ARG A 275 0.46 9.24 -42.48
CA ARG A 275 1.63 9.78 -41.80
C ARG A 275 1.48 9.55 -40.31
N TRP A 276 2.59 9.28 -39.64
CA TRP A 276 2.63 9.08 -38.20
C TRP A 276 2.56 10.40 -37.42
N GLU A 277 1.40 11.06 -37.44
CA GLU A 277 1.18 12.39 -36.86
C GLU A 277 -0.15 12.44 -36.10
N ALA A 278 -0.18 13.17 -34.97
CA ALA A 278 -1.36 13.27 -34.11
C ALA A 278 -1.58 14.73 -33.66
N TYR A 279 -1.65 15.68 -34.60
CA TYR A 279 -1.77 17.11 -34.28
C TYR A 279 -2.97 17.36 -33.33
N PRO A 280 -2.81 18.14 -32.24
CA PRO A 280 -1.67 19.01 -31.91
C PRO A 280 -0.53 18.36 -31.11
N VAL A 281 -0.55 17.04 -30.90
CA VAL A 281 0.47 16.32 -30.12
C VAL A 281 1.83 16.38 -30.84
N VAL A 282 2.83 16.87 -30.13
CA VAL A 282 4.20 17.01 -30.64
C VAL A 282 4.87 15.64 -30.71
N GLN A 283 5.57 15.37 -31.81
CA GLN A 283 6.37 14.15 -31.93
C GLN A 283 7.64 14.26 -31.07
N GLN A 284 8.03 13.15 -30.43
CA GLN A 284 9.23 13.06 -29.59
C GLN A 284 10.50 13.50 -30.35
N LYS A 285 10.60 13.25 -31.66
CA LYS A 285 11.74 13.69 -32.48
C LYS A 285 11.87 15.21 -32.62
N ALA A 286 10.79 15.96 -32.35
CA ALA A 286 10.78 17.41 -32.36
C ALA A 286 11.16 18.00 -30.99
N PHE A 287 11.51 17.16 -30.00
CA PHE A 287 11.73 17.58 -28.62
C PHE A 287 12.71 18.75 -28.49
N PHE A 288 13.88 18.63 -29.12
CA PHE A 288 14.91 19.67 -29.05
C PHE A 288 14.44 20.99 -29.64
N GLU A 289 13.83 20.95 -30.82
CA GLU A 289 13.36 22.14 -31.53
C GLU A 289 12.20 22.82 -30.81
N HIS A 290 11.29 22.04 -30.22
CA HIS A 290 10.09 22.54 -29.56
C HIS A 290 10.36 23.04 -28.14
N TRP A 291 10.97 22.23 -27.27
CA TRP A 291 11.14 22.59 -25.84
C TRP A 291 12.52 23.15 -25.50
N VAL A 292 13.61 22.77 -26.19
CA VAL A 292 14.98 23.19 -25.79
C VAL A 292 15.43 24.47 -26.50
N ARG A 293 15.28 24.53 -27.83
CA ARG A 293 15.76 25.65 -28.66
C ARG A 293 15.22 27.03 -28.25
N PRO A 294 13.95 27.19 -27.81
CA PRO A 294 13.46 28.50 -27.35
C PRO A 294 14.21 29.08 -26.14
N TYR A 295 14.72 28.23 -25.24
CA TYR A 295 15.51 28.68 -24.08
C TYR A 295 16.93 29.05 -24.49
N LEU A 296 17.55 28.25 -25.36
CA LEU A 296 18.89 28.54 -25.90
C LEU A 296 18.93 29.85 -26.69
N ARG A 297 17.87 30.16 -27.46
CA ARG A 297 17.75 31.44 -28.17
C ARG A 297 17.67 32.66 -27.23
N LYS A 298 17.29 32.46 -25.98
CA LYS A 298 17.21 33.49 -24.93
C LYS A 298 18.45 33.48 -24.01
N ASP A 299 19.52 32.78 -24.41
CA ASP A 299 20.75 32.59 -23.63
C ASP A 299 20.50 32.05 -22.20
N LYS A 300 19.43 31.25 -22.03
CA LYS A 300 19.11 30.59 -20.76
C LYS A 300 19.76 29.22 -20.71
N ARG A 301 20.29 28.85 -19.53
CA ARG A 301 20.76 27.50 -19.26
C ARG A 301 19.58 26.58 -18.98
N ILE A 302 19.61 25.40 -19.58
CA ILE A 302 18.59 24.37 -19.42
C ILE A 302 19.28 23.03 -19.14
N CYS A 303 18.73 22.26 -18.21
CA CYS A 303 19.13 20.89 -17.94
C CYS A 303 18.03 19.96 -18.46
N VAL A 304 18.41 18.91 -19.18
CA VAL A 304 17.49 17.90 -19.70
C VAL A 304 17.81 16.57 -19.03
N ILE A 305 16.82 15.99 -18.36
CA ILE A 305 16.91 14.66 -17.75
C ILE A 305 16.01 13.73 -18.55
N ILE A 306 16.57 12.62 -19.02
CA ILE A 306 15.84 11.62 -19.80
C ILE A 306 15.84 10.32 -19.01
N SER A 307 14.65 9.82 -18.69
CA SER A 307 14.45 8.47 -18.14
C SER A 307 13.97 7.55 -19.24
N ASP A 308 14.50 6.31 -19.27
CA ASP A 308 13.98 5.28 -20.15
C ASP A 308 12.56 4.85 -19.71
N ALA A 309 11.75 4.42 -20.68
CA ALA A 309 10.39 3.90 -20.50
C ALA A 309 9.46 4.77 -19.63
N MET A 310 9.64 6.10 -19.63
CA MET A 310 8.82 7.02 -18.86
C MET A 310 7.43 7.18 -19.50
N ARG A 311 6.51 6.29 -19.16
CA ARG A 311 5.11 6.35 -19.59
C ARG A 311 4.45 7.62 -19.04
N TYR A 312 3.45 8.12 -19.76
CA TYR A 312 2.73 9.35 -19.36
C TYR A 312 2.15 9.24 -17.94
N GLU A 313 1.61 8.08 -17.55
CA GLU A 313 1.08 7.83 -16.20
C GLU A 313 2.12 8.03 -15.09
N ILE A 314 3.39 7.67 -15.36
CA ILE A 314 4.51 7.85 -14.43
C ILE A 314 4.91 9.34 -14.40
N GLY A 315 4.87 10.00 -15.55
CA GLY A 315 5.10 11.44 -15.66
C GLY A 315 4.08 12.25 -14.85
N ASP A 316 2.81 11.86 -14.87
CA ASP A 316 1.75 12.48 -14.07
C ASP A 316 1.96 12.27 -12.56
N GLU A 317 2.39 11.09 -12.14
CA GLU A 317 2.73 10.87 -10.73
C GLU A 317 3.93 11.73 -10.28
N LEU A 318 4.99 11.81 -11.11
CA LEU A 318 6.14 12.67 -10.82
C LEU A 318 5.76 14.15 -10.81
N LEU A 319 4.88 14.58 -11.72
CA LEU A 319 4.33 15.94 -11.75
C LEU A 319 3.68 16.28 -10.41
N GLY A 320 2.87 15.36 -9.88
CA GLY A 320 2.24 15.50 -8.56
C GLY A 320 3.26 15.67 -7.43
N LEU A 321 4.32 14.86 -7.43
CA LEU A 321 5.40 14.96 -6.43
C LEU A 321 6.14 16.29 -6.51
N ILE A 322 6.47 16.77 -7.71
CA ILE A 322 7.18 18.05 -7.88
C ILE A 322 6.31 19.22 -7.42
N ARG A 323 4.99 19.19 -7.69
CA ARG A 323 4.07 20.27 -7.30
C ARG A 323 3.77 20.30 -5.81
N GLN A 324 4.05 19.23 -5.06
CA GLN A 324 3.97 19.23 -3.60
C GLN A 324 5.12 20.00 -2.96
N GLU A 325 6.18 20.28 -3.70
CA GLU A 325 7.31 21.09 -3.25
C GLU A 325 7.04 22.58 -3.54
N ASP A 326 7.04 23.43 -2.51
CA ASP A 326 6.65 24.86 -2.57
C ASP A 326 7.41 25.72 -3.61
N ARG A 327 8.57 25.25 -4.09
CA ARG A 327 9.50 26.04 -4.90
C ARG A 327 9.46 25.75 -6.40
N TYR A 328 8.71 24.73 -6.83
CA TYR A 328 8.77 24.25 -8.19
C TYR A 328 7.43 24.36 -8.90
N SER A 329 7.47 24.81 -10.15
CA SER A 329 6.36 24.70 -11.10
C SER A 329 6.67 23.58 -12.08
N ALA A 330 5.68 22.74 -12.37
CA ALA A 330 5.82 21.68 -13.35
C ALA A 330 4.58 21.58 -14.23
N GLU A 331 4.79 21.20 -15.49
CA GLU A 331 3.78 20.97 -16.52
C GLU A 331 4.05 19.62 -17.18
N LEU A 332 3.00 18.97 -17.68
CA LEU A 332 3.09 17.69 -18.36
C LEU A 332 2.37 17.77 -19.70
N GLU A 333 3.09 17.42 -20.76
CA GLU A 333 2.58 17.39 -22.13
C GLU A 333 2.81 15.99 -22.72
N PRO A 334 1.82 15.39 -23.40
CA PRO A 334 2.05 14.13 -24.10
C PRO A 334 2.95 14.35 -25.32
N ALA A 335 3.88 13.42 -25.54
CA ALA A 335 4.72 13.40 -26.73
C ALA A 335 4.51 12.08 -27.51
N LEU A 336 4.28 12.19 -28.82
CA LEU A 336 4.08 11.02 -29.68
C LEU A 336 5.43 10.36 -29.98
N SER A 337 5.63 9.13 -29.52
CA SER A 337 6.85 8.35 -29.76
C SER A 337 7.00 7.95 -31.24
N THR A 338 8.19 7.51 -31.65
CA THR A 338 8.42 6.96 -33.00
C THR A 338 7.99 5.49 -33.07
N LEU A 339 7.47 5.04 -34.21
CA LEU A 339 7.27 3.62 -34.50
C LEU A 339 8.45 3.03 -35.28
N PRO A 340 8.94 1.83 -34.93
CA PRO A 340 8.67 1.08 -33.69
C PRO A 340 9.31 1.75 -32.47
N SER A 341 8.67 1.62 -31.30
CA SER A 341 9.03 2.30 -30.05
C SER A 341 10.13 1.58 -29.26
N TYR A 342 11.27 1.25 -29.89
CA TYR A 342 12.44 0.73 -29.17
C TYR A 342 13.44 1.82 -28.78
N THR A 343 14.07 1.67 -27.62
CA THR A 343 14.85 2.70 -26.90
C THR A 343 15.94 3.36 -27.75
N GLN A 344 16.62 2.59 -28.62
CA GLN A 344 17.66 3.17 -29.51
C GLN A 344 17.08 4.17 -30.52
N LEU A 345 15.89 3.93 -31.06
CA LEU A 345 15.20 4.88 -31.94
C LEU A 345 14.63 6.07 -31.16
N GLY A 346 14.06 5.84 -29.96
CA GLY A 346 13.52 6.91 -29.11
C GLY A 346 14.60 7.90 -28.65
N MET A 347 15.75 7.41 -28.20
CA MET A 347 16.89 8.26 -27.82
C MET A 347 17.52 8.93 -29.05
N ALA A 348 17.68 8.23 -30.17
CA ALA A 348 18.22 8.81 -31.41
C ALA A 348 17.26 9.82 -32.07
N ALA A 349 15.96 9.69 -31.86
CA ALA A 349 14.95 10.67 -32.28
C ALA A 349 15.04 11.95 -31.44
N GLY A 350 15.24 11.84 -30.12
CA GLY A 350 15.51 12.99 -29.25
C GLY A 350 16.86 13.67 -29.51
N ASP A 351 17.85 12.92 -30.02
CA ASP A 351 19.23 13.37 -30.27
C ASP A 351 19.61 13.37 -31.78
N ARG A 352 18.73 13.83 -32.67
CA ARG A 352 19.14 14.05 -34.08
C ARG A 352 20.10 15.25 -34.19
N ARG A 353 21.38 14.95 -33.97
CA ARG A 353 22.59 15.74 -34.22
C ARG A 353 22.45 16.79 -35.32
N GLN A 354 22.35 18.06 -34.93
CA GLN A 354 23.04 19.13 -35.66
C GLN A 354 24.43 19.27 -35.05
N ARG A 355 25.46 18.86 -35.82
CA ARG A 355 26.87 19.10 -35.50
C ARG A 355 27.10 20.60 -35.41
N TYR A 356 27.16 21.14 -34.19
CA TYR A 356 27.83 22.41 -33.93
C TYR A 356 29.22 22.12 -33.38
N ARG A 357 30.22 22.46 -34.19
CA ARG A 357 31.63 22.40 -33.84
C ARG A 357 31.98 23.73 -33.19
N ASN A 358 32.13 23.77 -31.87
CA ASN A 358 32.86 24.87 -31.21
C ASN A 358 34.22 24.37 -30.73
N GLY A 359 35.21 25.24 -30.97
CA GLY A 359 36.63 24.97 -30.90
C GLY A 359 37.12 24.47 -29.54
N THR A 360 38.24 23.75 -29.64
CA THR A 360 39.11 23.26 -28.56
C THR A 360 38.59 22.08 -27.72
N GLY A 361 39.05 20.88 -28.09
CA GLY A 361 39.49 19.85 -27.14
C GLY A 361 38.49 18.81 -26.65
N GLY A 362 38.45 17.65 -27.32
CA GLY A 362 38.09 16.36 -26.71
C GLY A 362 36.62 15.97 -26.68
N TRP A 363 36.35 14.68 -26.92
CA TRP A 363 35.04 14.06 -26.74
C TRP A 363 34.71 13.97 -25.23
N PRO A 364 33.54 14.45 -24.76
CA PRO A 364 33.03 14.03 -23.46
C PRO A 364 32.64 12.55 -23.56
N LYS A 365 33.25 11.70 -22.73
CA LYS A 365 32.79 10.32 -22.54
C LYS A 365 31.37 10.35 -21.95
N LEU A 366 30.40 9.80 -22.68
CA LEU A 366 29.13 9.35 -22.13
C LEU A 366 29.39 8.11 -21.27
N THR A 367 29.35 8.23 -19.95
CA THR A 367 29.40 7.08 -19.03
C THR A 367 27.97 6.60 -18.76
N GLY A 368 27.53 5.60 -19.52
CA GLY A 368 26.37 4.78 -19.16
C GLY A 368 26.86 3.56 -18.39
N HIS A 369 26.45 3.42 -17.11
CA HIS A 369 26.69 2.20 -16.35
C HIS A 369 25.57 1.18 -16.65
N GLY A 370 25.89 0.22 -17.50
CA GLY A 370 25.12 -0.99 -17.73
C GLY A 370 26.01 -2.01 -18.43
N GLN A 371 26.57 -2.96 -17.68
CA GLN A 371 27.36 -4.05 -18.28
C GLN A 371 26.43 -5.13 -18.84
N PRO A 372 26.69 -5.66 -20.05
CA PRO A 372 25.97 -6.80 -20.58
C PRO A 372 26.49 -8.11 -19.98
N TYR A 373 25.59 -8.95 -19.48
CA TYR A 373 25.89 -10.32 -19.04
C TYR A 373 25.75 -11.27 -20.24
N GLN A 374 26.80 -12.03 -20.57
CA GLN A 374 26.76 -13.15 -21.51
C GLN A 374 26.76 -14.46 -20.73
N ASN A 375 25.86 -15.39 -21.04
CA ASN A 375 25.92 -16.76 -20.50
C ASN A 375 26.30 -17.75 -21.61
N PRO A 376 27.34 -18.60 -21.44
CA PRO A 376 27.79 -19.54 -22.46
C PRO A 376 27.26 -20.96 -22.19
N ALA A 377 26.22 -21.39 -22.90
CA ALA A 377 25.97 -22.79 -23.26
C ALA A 377 24.62 -22.92 -23.99
N GLY A 378 24.65 -23.30 -25.27
CA GLY A 378 23.45 -23.72 -25.98
C GLY A 378 23.11 -25.17 -25.69
N ARG A 379 21.92 -25.44 -25.12
CA ARG A 379 21.02 -26.59 -25.43
C ARG A 379 19.69 -26.51 -24.65
N LEU A 380 18.64 -27.07 -25.27
CA LEU A 380 17.21 -27.04 -24.93
C LEU A 380 16.81 -27.85 -23.67
N GLY A 381 15.81 -27.34 -22.93
CA GLY A 381 15.01 -28.07 -21.93
C GLY A 381 14.02 -27.17 -21.18
N TRP A 382 12.77 -27.62 -21.01
CA TRP A 382 11.64 -26.89 -20.38
C TRP A 382 11.60 -27.07 -18.85
N SER A 383 11.36 -25.98 -18.11
CA SER A 383 10.73 -25.96 -16.77
C SER A 383 10.21 -24.55 -16.44
N GLY A 384 9.09 -24.47 -15.69
CA GLY A 384 8.21 -23.31 -15.52
C GLY A 384 8.70 -22.14 -14.65
N PRO A 385 7.77 -21.30 -14.15
CA PRO A 385 7.52 -19.96 -14.68
C PRO A 385 8.40 -18.91 -13.98
N GLY A 386 9.25 -18.26 -14.76
CA GLY A 386 10.07 -17.14 -14.31
C GLY A 386 10.35 -16.20 -15.48
N ARG A 387 9.88 -14.96 -15.34
CA ARG A 387 10.31 -13.73 -16.04
C ARG A 387 10.82 -13.91 -17.49
N GLN A 388 9.97 -13.50 -18.43
CA GLN A 388 10.29 -12.51 -19.46
C GLN A 388 9.02 -12.25 -20.25
N GLY A 389 8.60 -10.98 -20.30
CA GLY A 389 7.60 -10.53 -21.26
C GLY A 389 8.18 -10.68 -22.65
N GLY A 390 7.82 -11.76 -23.33
CA GLY A 390 8.09 -11.97 -24.74
C GLY A 390 6.89 -11.51 -25.55
N GLY A 391 7.02 -10.38 -26.24
CA GLY A 391 6.31 -10.18 -27.49
C GLY A 391 6.89 -11.13 -28.54
N PHE A 392 6.03 -11.86 -29.24
CA PHE A 392 6.46 -12.68 -30.37
C PHE A 392 6.48 -11.88 -31.67
N TYR A 393 7.55 -12.11 -32.42
CA TYR A 393 7.97 -11.49 -33.67
C TYR A 393 7.42 -12.22 -34.90
N ALA A 394 7.18 -11.47 -35.98
CA ALA A 394 7.22 -12.01 -37.34
C ALA A 394 8.48 -11.48 -38.04
N ALA A 395 9.39 -12.40 -38.41
CA ALA A 395 10.55 -12.10 -39.25
C ALA A 395 10.40 -12.87 -40.58
N GLN A 396 10.58 -12.15 -41.70
CA GLN A 396 10.80 -12.70 -43.04
C GLN A 396 12.05 -13.58 -43.10
N PRO A 397 12.16 -14.40 -44.16
CA PRO A 397 13.40 -14.33 -44.95
C PRO A 397 13.17 -14.41 -46.46
N GLY A 398 14.00 -13.69 -47.22
CA GLY A 398 14.18 -13.97 -48.65
C GLY A 398 14.85 -12.85 -49.44
N ARG A 399 16.19 -12.77 -49.38
CA ARG A 399 17.02 -12.09 -50.39
C ARG A 399 16.97 -12.83 -51.72
N GLN A 400 17.09 -12.09 -52.84
CA GLN A 400 18.07 -12.31 -53.92
C GLN A 400 17.87 -11.28 -55.07
N PRO A 401 18.87 -11.03 -55.94
CA PRO A 401 20.32 -11.24 -55.83
C PRO A 401 21.07 -9.98 -55.39
#